data_AF-A0A1H1DP30-F1
#
_entry.id   AF-A0A1H1DP30-F1
#
_cell.length_a   1.000
_cell.length_b   1.000
_cell.length_c   1.000
_cell.angle_alpha   90.00
_cell.angle_beta   90.00
_cell.angle_gamma   90.00
#
_symmetry.space_group_name_H-M   'P 1'
#
loop_
_entity.id
_entity.type
_entity.pdbx_description
1 polymer ?
#
loop_
_entity_poly.entity_id
_entity_poly.type
_entity_poly.pdbx_seq_one_letter_code
_entity_poly.pdbx_strand_id
1 'polypeptide(L)' 'MKRTHEPVCVACGTEYSFTGTYKGNYCPDCHEKWVGSPKDDSSRDPSPRPIRKRRTPSVRPIEESDDEEDVPSRYDEE' A
#
# COMPACT_ATOMS: atom_id res chain seq x y z
N MET A 1 -14.58 2.31 29.88
CA MET A 1 -14.51 3.66 29.30
C MET A 1 -13.57 3.63 28.12
N LYS A 2 -14.02 4.02 26.93
CA LYS A 2 -13.16 4.02 25.72
C LYS A 2 -12.42 5.35 25.73
N ARG A 3 -11.10 5.35 26.00
CA ARG A 3 -10.27 6.55 25.82
C ARG A 3 -10.16 6.79 24.32
N THR A 4 -11.02 7.62 23.78
CA THR A 4 -10.83 8.20 22.45
C THR A 4 -9.74 9.25 22.59
N HIS A 5 -8.51 8.89 22.21
CA HIS A 5 -7.43 9.87 22.12
C HIS A 5 -7.72 10.78 20.94
N GLU A 6 -7.72 12.09 21.19
CA GLU A 6 -7.79 13.07 20.12
C GLU A 6 -6.54 12.94 19.24
N PRO A 7 -6.70 12.94 17.90
CA PRO A 7 -5.58 12.76 17.01
C PRO A 7 -4.72 14.03 17.02
N VAL A 8 -3.56 13.93 17.66
CA VAL A 8 -2.54 14.98 17.74
C VAL A 8 -1.40 14.74 16.76
N CYS A 9 -0.76 15.82 16.33
CA CYS A 9 0.37 15.80 15.42
C CYS A 9 1.55 15.07 16.03
N VAL A 10 2.04 14.03 15.34
CA VAL A 10 3.19 13.24 15.80
C VAL A 10 4.49 14.05 15.87
N ALA A 11 4.58 15.16 15.14
CA ALA A 11 5.77 16.00 15.09
C ALA A 11 5.76 17.12 16.13
N CYS A 12 4.62 17.80 16.34
CA CYS A 12 4.54 18.99 17.19
C CYS A 12 3.55 18.88 18.35
N GLY A 13 2.72 17.83 18.41
CA GLY A 13 1.71 17.63 19.45
C GLY A 13 0.45 18.48 19.30
N THR A 14 0.38 19.42 18.36
CA THR A 14 -0.84 20.19 18.06
C THR A 14 -1.92 19.29 17.49
N GLU A 15 -3.19 19.53 17.83
CA GLU A 15 -4.33 18.82 17.23
C GLU A 15 -4.34 18.93 15.70
N TYR A 16 -4.68 17.84 15.04
CA TYR A 16 -4.90 17.86 13.59
C TYR A 16 -6.20 18.60 13.27
N SER A 17 -6.18 19.45 12.25
CA SER A 17 -7.40 20.04 11.70
C SER A 17 -7.99 19.15 10.61
N PHE A 18 -9.31 19.00 10.63
CA PHE A 18 -10.06 18.28 9.61
C PHE A 18 -10.71 19.30 8.69
N THR A 19 -10.01 19.68 7.64
CA THR A 19 -10.61 20.45 6.54
C THR A 19 -11.20 19.45 5.55
N GLY A 20 -12.47 19.60 5.17
CA GLY A 20 -13.17 18.65 4.28
C GLY A 20 -12.53 18.51 2.88
N THR A 21 -11.56 19.37 2.57
CA THR A 21 -10.77 19.37 1.33
C THR A 21 -9.47 18.56 1.44
N TYR A 22 -8.96 18.31 2.64
CA TYR A 22 -7.71 17.58 2.85
C TYR A 22 -7.99 16.13 3.23
N LYS A 23 -7.54 15.20 2.38
CA LYS A 23 -7.70 13.78 2.63
C LYS A 23 -6.62 13.29 3.58
N GLY A 24 -6.83 13.49 4.88
CA GLY A 24 -5.96 13.01 5.95
C GLY A 24 -5.90 13.95 7.15
N ASN A 25 -4.96 13.67 8.05
CA ASN A 25 -4.69 14.48 9.24
C ASN A 25 -3.79 15.67 8.86
N TYR A 26 -4.36 16.89 8.82
CA TYR A 26 -3.62 18.11 8.47
C TYR A 26 -3.14 18.82 9.73
N CYS A 27 -1.86 19.19 9.78
CA CYS A 27 -1.31 20.01 10.86
C CYS A 27 -0.87 21.38 10.30
N PRO A 28 -1.53 22.50 10.67
CA PRO A 28 -1.21 23.82 10.13
C PRO A 28 0.23 24.25 10.42
N ASP A 29 0.70 24.06 11.66
CA ASP A 29 2.04 24.47 12.10
C ASP A 29 3.17 23.77 11.33
N CYS A 30 3.02 22.47 11.09
CA CYS A 30 4.00 21.69 10.33
C CYS A 30 3.89 21.97 8.83
N HIS A 31 2.68 22.15 8.32
CA HIS A 31 2.47 22.40 6.90
C HIS A 31 3.12 23.69 6.45
N GLU A 32 2.98 24.79 7.20
CA GLU A 32 3.60 26.07 6.87
C GLU A 32 5.14 25.95 6.78
N LYS A 33 5.75 25.20 7.70
CA LYS A 33 7.19 24.94 7.69
C LYS A 33 7.64 24.15 6.46
N TRP A 34 6.84 23.18 6.01
CA TRP A 34 7.16 22.38 4.82
C TRP A 34 6.95 23.15 3.51
N VAL A 35 5.96 24.03 3.46
CA VAL A 35 5.71 24.87 2.26
C VAL A 35 6.76 25.98 2.14
N GLY A 36 7.17 26.57 3.25
CA GLY A 36 8.19 27.63 3.28
C GLY A 36 9.63 27.12 3.16
N SER A 37 9.88 25.84 3.41
CA SER A 37 11.21 25.26 3.22
C SER A 37 11.54 25.20 1.73
N PRO A 38 12.71 25.71 1.28
CA PRO A 38 13.15 25.53 -0.08
C PRO A 38 13.18 24.03 -0.36
N LYS A 39 12.35 23.59 -1.30
CA LYS A 39 12.37 22.19 -1.73
C LYS A 39 13.73 21.98 -2.39
N ASP A 40 14.59 21.24 -1.71
CA ASP A 40 15.82 20.73 -2.27
C ASP A 40 15.44 19.88 -3.50
N ASP A 41 15.48 20.50 -4.67
CA ASP A 41 15.10 19.89 -5.95
C ASP A 41 16.06 18.75 -6.32
N SER A 42 17.15 18.56 -5.57
CA SER A 42 18.12 17.48 -5.74
C SER A 42 17.59 16.09 -5.36
N SER A 43 16.42 15.97 -4.73
CA SER A 43 15.77 14.67 -4.49
C SER A 43 14.84 14.20 -5.63
N ARG A 44 14.68 15.01 -6.69
CA ARG A 44 13.96 14.62 -7.91
C ARG A 44 14.92 14.05 -8.96
N ASP A 45 15.89 13.23 -8.57
CA ASP A 45 16.54 12.37 -9.55
C ASP A 45 15.46 11.39 -10.06
N PRO A 46 15.06 11.46 -11.34
CA PRO A 46 14.12 10.50 -11.91
C PRO A 46 14.88 9.20 -12.19
N SER A 47 15.58 8.66 -11.20
CA SER A 47 16.25 7.38 -11.35
C SER A 47 15.16 6.35 -11.60
N PRO A 48 15.14 5.68 -12.77
CA PRO A 48 14.14 4.68 -13.06
C PRO A 48 14.24 3.61 -11.98
N ARG A 49 13.12 3.37 -11.28
CA ARG A 49 13.03 2.32 -10.26
C ARG A 49 13.61 1.04 -10.85
N PRO A 50 14.63 0.41 -10.23
CA PRO A 50 15.25 -0.76 -10.81
C PRO A 50 14.19 -1.83 -11.05
N ILE A 51 14.00 -2.23 -12.31
CA ILE A 51 13.12 -3.34 -12.64
C ILE A 51 13.73 -4.58 -12.00
N ARG A 52 13.11 -5.07 -10.93
CA ARG A 52 13.52 -6.29 -10.24
C ARG A 52 13.49 -7.42 -11.26
N LYS A 53 14.67 -7.90 -11.69
CA LYS A 53 14.78 -9.08 -12.56
C LYS A 53 13.98 -10.20 -11.90
N ARG A 54 12.94 -10.69 -12.59
CA ARG A 54 12.04 -11.73 -12.07
C ARG A 54 12.90 -12.89 -11.60
N ARG A 55 12.73 -13.28 -10.34
CA ARG A 55 13.27 -14.54 -9.84
C ARG A 55 12.55 -15.67 -10.57
N THR A 56 13.33 -16.68 -10.95
CA THR A 56 12.88 -17.92 -11.58
C THR A 56 11.69 -18.51 -10.84
N PRO A 57 10.71 -19.13 -11.54
CA PRO A 57 9.63 -19.83 -10.89
C PRO A 57 10.21 -20.97 -10.04
N SER A 58 9.79 -21.04 -8.77
CA SER A 58 10.22 -22.07 -7.82
C SER A 58 9.46 -23.39 -7.98
N VAL A 59 8.66 -23.54 -9.03
CA VAL A 59 7.76 -24.68 -9.24
C VAL A 59 8.26 -25.46 -10.45
N ARG A 60 8.50 -26.76 -10.27
CA ARG A 60 8.82 -27.68 -11.36
C ARG A 60 7.56 -27.88 -12.22
N PRO A 61 7.66 -27.91 -13.56
CA PRO A 61 6.53 -28.30 -14.40
C PRO A 61 6.08 -29.71 -13.99
N ILE A 62 4.78 -29.87 -13.75
CA ILE A 62 4.15 -31.18 -13.66
C ILE A 62 3.97 -31.59 -15.13
N GLU A 63 4.65 -32.66 -15.54
CA GLU A 63 4.25 -33.35 -16.77
C GLU A 63 2.83 -33.86 -16.53
N GLU A 64 1.86 -33.30 -17.25
CA GLU A 64 0.54 -33.90 -17.38
C GLU A 64 0.73 -35.24 -18.09
N SER A 65 1.04 -36.25 -17.28
CA SER A 65 0.82 -37.64 -17.62
C SER A 65 -0.68 -37.81 -17.83
N ASP A 66 -1.04 -38.02 -19.09
CA ASP A 66 -2.18 -38.79 -19.60
C ASP A 66 -2.78 -39.72 -18.53
N ASP A 67 -3.72 -39.21 -17.74
CA ASP A 67 -4.55 -40.00 -16.82
C ASP A 67 -5.95 -39.36 -16.85
N GLU A 68 -6.66 -39.71 -17.91
CA GLU A 68 -8.03 -39.30 -18.21
C GLU A 68 -9.07 -40.16 -17.48
N GLU A 69 -8.78 -40.61 -16.25
CA GLU A 69 -9.69 -41.47 -15.48
C GLU A 69 -10.08 -40.89 -14.11
N ASP A 70 -11.39 -40.93 -13.87
CA ASP A 70 -12.05 -40.87 -12.56
C ASP A 70 -12.35 -39.49 -11.94
N VAL A 71 -13.14 -38.67 -12.66
CA VAL A 71 -14.07 -37.74 -12.00
C VAL A 71 -15.46 -38.40 -11.96
N PRO A 72 -15.93 -38.93 -10.82
CA PRO A 72 -17.31 -39.38 -10.72
C PRO A 72 -18.25 -38.18 -10.96
N SER A 73 -19.05 -38.27 -12.02
CA SER A 73 -20.06 -37.29 -12.39
C SER A 73 -20.97 -37.01 -11.20
N ARG A 74 -20.94 -35.76 -10.70
CA ARG A 74 -21.68 -35.27 -9.53
C ARG A 74 -23.17 -34.99 -9.84
N TYR A 75 -23.75 -35.65 -10.83
CA TYR A 75 -25.18 -35.54 -11.15
C TYR A 75 -25.75 -36.93 -11.39
N ASP A 76 -26.27 -37.50 -10.30
CA ASP A 76 -27.38 -38.44 -10.34
C ASP A 76 -28.53 -37.73 -9.61
N GLU A 77 -29.38 -37.04 -10.35
CA GLU A 77 -30.71 -36.62 -9.88
C GLU A 77 -31.72 -36.85 -11.01
N GLU A 78 -32.51 -37.91 -10.77
CA GLU A 78 -33.83 -38.31 -11.31
C GLU A 78 -33.92 -39.48 -12.31
#